data_AF-A0A1B8GX32-F1
#
_entry.id   AF-A0A1B8GX32-F1
#
_cell.length_a   1.000
_cell.length_b   1.000
_cell.length_c   1.000
_cell.angle_alpha   90.00
_cell.angle_beta   90.00
_cell.angle_gamma   90.00
#
_symmetry.space_group_name_H-M   'P 1'
#
loop_
_entity.id
_entity.type
_entity.pdbx_description
1 polymer ?
#
loop_
_entity_poly.entity_id
_entity_poly.type
_entity_poly.pdbx_seq_one_letter_code
_entity_poly.pdbx_strand_id
1 'polypeptide(L)'
;MSKTPIYLISVNKTPERAALLVGQLLDSLDNNNHGIVHIANASTLQELEVVVDTLVYPPGILICSSQWTAEEQDQAVTIAKASLSNIGVITIPPGLDVREGSEGILSFLKGAIQNLEVADDSK
;
A
#
# COMPACT_ATOMS: atom_id res chain seq x y z
N MET A 1 -10.55 -12.80 -19.24
CA MET A 1 -9.07 -12.84 -19.14
C MET A 1 -8.73 -12.86 -17.66
N SER A 2 -7.89 -13.79 -17.20
CA SER A 2 -7.43 -13.80 -15.81
C SER A 2 -6.58 -12.55 -15.57
N LYS A 3 -7.10 -11.59 -14.80
CA LYS A 3 -6.38 -10.38 -14.39
C LYS A 3 -5.15 -10.86 -13.60
N THR A 4 -3.95 -10.47 -14.03
CA THR A 4 -2.72 -10.74 -13.27
C THR A 4 -2.88 -10.11 -11.89
N PRO A 5 -2.56 -10.83 -10.80
CA PRO A 5 -2.74 -10.27 -9.46
C PRO A 5 -1.87 -9.03 -9.27
N ILE A 6 -2.43 -8.00 -8.66
CA ILE A 6 -1.70 -6.80 -8.28
C ILE A 6 -1.07 -7.08 -6.92
N TYR A 7 0.26 -7.13 -6.89
CA TYR A 7 0.97 -7.35 -5.64
C TYR A 7 1.04 -6.07 -4.81
N LEU A 8 0.69 -6.19 -3.54
CA LEU A 8 0.64 -5.10 -2.57
C LEU A 8 1.66 -5.37 -1.47
N ILE A 9 2.42 -4.34 -1.12
CA ILE A 9 3.28 -4.30 0.07
C ILE A 9 2.86 -3.18 1.00
N SER A 10 3.19 -3.32 2.28
CA SER A 10 2.93 -2.30 3.30
C SER A 10 4.21 -1.88 4.01
N VAL A 11 4.27 -0.62 4.42
CA VAL A 11 5.34 -0.09 5.27
C VAL A 11 4.70 0.42 6.56
N ASN A 12 4.86 -0.34 7.63
CA ASN A 12 4.17 -0.12 8.89
C ASN A 12 5.01 -0.65 10.06
N LYS A 13 5.27 0.23 11.05
CA LYS A 13 6.05 -0.10 12.25
C LYS A 13 5.36 -1.16 13.12
N THR A 14 4.06 -1.40 12.93
CA THR A 14 3.28 -2.47 13.58
C THR A 14 2.74 -3.46 12.55
N PRO A 15 3.41 -4.60 12.30
CA PRO A 15 3.00 -5.59 11.28
C PRO A 15 1.58 -6.13 11.47
N GLU A 16 1.18 -6.43 12.71
CA GLU A 16 -0.16 -6.94 13.01
C GLU A 16 -1.26 -5.95 12.60
N ARG A 17 -1.03 -4.65 12.84
CA ARG A 17 -1.96 -3.59 12.42
C ARG A 17 -1.99 -3.45 10.90
N ALA A 18 -0.86 -3.64 10.23
CA ALA A 18 -0.78 -3.63 8.77
C ALA A 18 -1.61 -4.77 8.17
N ALA A 19 -1.38 -6.00 8.64
CA ALA A 19 -2.11 -7.18 8.18
C ALA A 19 -3.62 -7.03 8.41
N LEU A 20 -4.03 -6.50 9.56
CA LEU A 20 -5.44 -6.27 9.87
C LEU A 20 -6.07 -5.22 8.94
N LEU A 21 -5.44 -4.05 8.78
CA LEU A 21 -5.95 -2.98 7.91
C LEU A 21 -5.99 -3.40 6.44
N VAL A 22 -4.95 -4.09 5.97
CA VAL A 22 -4.88 -4.60 4.60
C VAL A 22 -5.90 -5.71 4.39
N GLY A 23 -6.06 -6.63 5.34
CA GLY A 23 -7.10 -7.66 5.26
C GLY A 23 -8.49 -7.06 5.14
N GLN A 24 -8.84 -6.10 6.00
CA GLN A 24 -10.12 -5.38 5.93
C GLN A 24 -10.30 -4.62 4.61
N LEU A 25 -9.22 -4.03 4.08
CA LEU A 25 -9.23 -3.35 2.80
C LEU A 25 -9.52 -4.33 1.66
N LEU A 26 -8.83 -5.47 1.62
CA LEU A 26 -9.03 -6.51 0.62
C LEU A 26 -10.45 -7.07 0.68
N ASP A 27 -10.94 -7.42 1.87
CA ASP A 27 -12.33 -7.88 2.08
C ASP A 27 -13.35 -6.85 1.55
N SER A 28 -13.07 -5.55 1.73
CA SER A 28 -13.93 -4.46 1.26
C SER A 28 -13.88 -4.21 -0.26
N LEU A 29 -12.81 -4.68 -0.91
CA LEU A 29 -12.54 -4.56 -2.35
C LEU A 29 -12.99 -5.80 -3.13
N ASP A 30 -13.13 -6.95 -2.46
CA ASP A 30 -13.50 -8.24 -3.05
C ASP A 30 -14.87 -8.24 -3.75
N ASN A 31 -15.73 -7.25 -3.48
CA ASN A 31 -16.95 -7.05 -4.27
C ASN A 31 -16.68 -6.79 -5.77
N ASN A 32 -15.45 -6.44 -6.16
CA ASN A 32 -15.03 -6.21 -7.56
C ASN A 32 -13.84 -7.08 -8.01
N ASN A 33 -13.43 -8.10 -7.24
CA ASN A 33 -12.46 -9.13 -7.65
C ASN A 33 -11.16 -8.54 -8.27
N HIS A 34 -10.56 -7.55 -7.60
CA HIS A 34 -9.40 -6.81 -8.13
C HIS A 34 -8.11 -7.65 -8.19
N GLY A 35 -8.07 -8.83 -7.56
CA GLY A 35 -6.91 -9.72 -7.58
C GLY A 35 -5.70 -9.15 -6.83
N ILE A 36 -5.92 -8.29 -5.83
CA ILE A 36 -4.84 -7.69 -5.06
C ILE A 36 -4.36 -8.69 -4.01
N VAL A 37 -3.05 -8.92 -3.93
CA VAL A 37 -2.45 -9.86 -2.98
C VAL A 37 -1.42 -9.14 -2.13
N HIS A 38 -1.62 -9.15 -0.81
CA HIS A 38 -0.62 -8.66 0.14
C HIS A 38 0.50 -9.68 0.28
N ILE A 39 1.73 -9.29 -0.05
CA ILE A 39 2.88 -10.22 -0.10
C ILE A 39 3.96 -9.93 0.94
N ALA A 40 4.06 -8.69 1.44
CA ALA A 40 5.07 -8.33 2.43
C ALA A 40 4.70 -7.08 3.22
N ASN A 41 5.23 -7.00 4.45
CA ASN A 41 5.26 -5.78 5.25
C ASN A 41 6.70 -5.45 5.64
N ALA A 42 7.12 -4.22 5.44
CA ALA A 42 8.36 -3.67 5.98
C ALA A 42 8.07 -2.82 7.23
N SER A 43 8.78 -3.07 8.31
CA SER A 43 8.65 -2.32 9.57
C SER A 43 9.62 -1.15 9.66
N THR A 44 10.64 -1.12 8.79
CA THR A 44 11.63 -0.05 8.68
C THR A 44 11.84 0.38 7.22
N LEU A 45 12.40 1.58 6.99
CA LEU A 45 12.74 2.04 5.63
C LEU A 45 13.86 1.20 4.99
N GLN A 46 14.80 0.71 5.81
CA GLN A 46 15.86 -0.18 5.34
C GLN A 46 15.30 -1.54 4.92
N GLU A 47 14.35 -2.08 5.68
CA GLU A 47 13.64 -3.31 5.30
C GLU A 47 12.80 -3.10 4.05
N LEU A 48 12.21 -1.91 3.84
CA LEU A 48 11.49 -1.60 2.60
C LEU A 48 12.40 -1.74 1.38
N GLU A 49 13.60 -1.17 1.42
CA GLU A 49 14.59 -1.28 0.33
C GLU A 49 14.89 -2.75 0.01
N VAL A 50 15.16 -3.56 1.05
CA VAL A 50 15.40 -5.00 0.88
C VAL A 50 14.17 -5.69 0.29
N VAL A 51 12.96 -5.39 0.77
CA VAL A 51 11.72 -6.00 0.28
C VAL A 51 11.49 -5.68 -1.19
N VAL A 52 11.59 -4.42 -1.61
CA VAL A 52 11.34 -4.06 -3.02
C VAL A 52 12.38 -4.68 -3.97
N ASP A 53 13.62 -4.84 -3.53
CA ASP A 53 14.70 -5.40 -4.35
C ASP A 53 14.72 -6.94 -4.39
N THR A 54 14.22 -7.60 -3.34
CA THR A 54 14.28 -9.07 -3.23
C THR A 54 13.03 -9.78 -3.72
N LEU A 55 11.91 -9.06 -3.85
CA LEU A 55 10.66 -9.65 -4.29
C LEU A 55 10.74 -10.12 -5.74
N VAL A 56 10.45 -11.41 -5.94
CA VAL A 56 10.40 -12.05 -7.27
C VAL A 56 9.32 -11.42 -8.14
N TYR A 57 8.22 -10.98 -7.52
CA TYR A 57 7.12 -10.31 -8.19
C TYR A 57 7.13 -8.82 -7.84
N PRO A 58 7.21 -7.91 -8.84
CA PRO A 58 7.26 -6.49 -8.58
C PRO A 58 5.92 -6.03 -7.98
N PRO A 59 5.91 -5.42 -6.78
CA PRO A 59 4.71 -4.83 -6.23
C PRO A 59 4.20 -3.69 -7.10
N GLY A 60 2.90 -3.69 -7.36
CA GLY A 60 2.20 -2.60 -8.03
C GLY A 60 1.72 -1.52 -7.05
N ILE A 61 1.50 -1.88 -5.79
CA ILE A 61 0.99 -0.97 -4.76
C ILE A 61 1.87 -1.04 -3.51
N LEU A 62 2.22 0.13 -2.98
CA LEU A 62 2.82 0.30 -1.65
C LEU A 62 1.90 1.16 -0.78
N ILE A 63 1.52 0.64 0.39
CA ILE A 63 0.79 1.41 1.41
C ILE A 63 1.73 1.83 2.54
N CYS A 64 1.87 3.13 2.77
CA CYS A 64 2.62 3.68 3.90
C CYS A 64 1.68 4.08 5.04
N SER A 65 1.93 3.56 6.25
CA SER A 65 1.09 3.76 7.42
C SER A 65 1.09 5.20 7.95
N SER A 66 0.01 5.59 8.66
CA SER A 66 -0.10 6.89 9.36
C SER A 66 0.83 7.01 10.58
N GLN A 67 1.51 5.93 10.97
CA GLN A 67 2.53 5.90 12.03
C GLN A 67 3.86 6.56 11.62
N TRP A 68 4.04 6.84 10.33
CA TRP A 68 5.23 7.48 9.78
C TRP A 68 5.02 8.99 9.68
N THR A 69 6.08 9.76 9.90
CA THR A 69 6.05 11.22 9.66
C THR A 69 6.00 11.51 8.16
N ALA A 70 5.61 12.72 7.77
CA ALA A 70 5.61 13.12 6.36
C ALA A 70 7.00 12.95 5.72
N GLU A 71 8.08 13.28 6.44
CA GLU A 71 9.45 13.10 5.95
C GLU A 71 9.80 11.62 5.75
N GLU A 72 9.42 10.74 6.69
CA GLU A 72 9.65 9.31 6.54
C GLU A 72 8.81 8.72 5.40
N GLN A 73 7.59 9.22 5.19
CA GLN A 73 6.73 8.83 4.06
C GLN A 73 7.35 9.24 2.71
N ASP A 74 7.90 10.45 2.61
CA ASP A 74 8.60 10.92 1.41
C ASP A 74 9.86 10.08 1.12
N GLN A 75 10.58 9.66 2.16
CA GLN A 75 11.70 8.73 2.02
C GLN A 75 11.23 7.36 1.52
N ALA A 76 10.14 6.81 2.08
CA ALA A 76 9.56 5.54 1.62
C ALA A 76 9.14 5.59 0.15
N VAL A 77 8.50 6.69 -0.28
CA VAL A 77 8.13 6.93 -1.69
C VAL A 77 9.38 6.97 -2.57
N THR A 78 10.43 7.67 -2.12
CA THR A 78 11.70 7.78 -2.85
C THR A 78 12.36 6.42 -3.04
N ILE A 79 12.48 5.63 -1.97
CA ILE A 79 13.05 4.26 -2.00
C ILE A 79 12.25 3.38 -2.96
N ALA A 80 10.93 3.36 -2.81
CA ALA A 80 10.05 2.53 -3.62
C ALA A 80 10.13 2.87 -5.10
N LYS A 81 10.12 4.17 -5.46
CA LYS A 81 10.19 4.62 -6.85
C LYS A 81 11.58 4.48 -7.48
N ALA A 82 12.64 4.49 -6.67
CA ALA A 82 14.00 4.24 -7.14
C ALA A 82 14.16 2.80 -7.64
N SER A 83 13.59 1.83 -6.92
CA SER A 83 13.61 0.42 -7.33
C SER A 83 12.52 0.12 -8.36
N LEU A 84 11.31 0.66 -8.19
CA LEU A 84 10.13 0.36 -9.01
C LEU A 84 9.46 1.66 -9.46
N SER A 85 9.82 2.16 -10.63
CA SER A 85 9.33 3.46 -11.13
C SER A 85 7.82 3.52 -11.36
N ASN A 86 7.17 2.38 -11.55
CA ASN A 86 5.73 2.27 -11.81
C ASN A 86 4.90 1.90 -10.56
N ILE A 87 5.49 1.88 -9.36
CA ILE A 87 4.76 1.54 -8.14
C ILE A 87 3.80 2.66 -7.72
N GLY A 88 2.54 2.30 -7.50
CA GLY A 88 1.53 3.17 -6.92
C GLY A 88 1.73 3.28 -5.41
N VAL A 89 2.18 4.44 -4.93
CA VAL A 89 2.40 4.66 -3.49
C VAL A 89 1.21 5.41 -2.89
N ILE A 90 0.60 4.83 -1.85
CA ILE A 90 -0.47 5.42 -1.06
C ILE A 90 0.07 5.74 0.32
N THR A 91 0.16 7.02 0.66
CA THR A 91 0.55 7.47 2.00
C THR A 91 -0.70 7.79 2.81
N ILE A 92 -0.87 7.11 3.95
CA ILE A 92 -1.97 7.40 4.86
C ILE A 92 -1.59 8.65 5.66
N PRO A 93 -2.41 9.72 5.64
CA PRO A 93 -2.11 10.94 6.36
C PRO A 93 -1.84 10.69 7.86
N PRO A 94 -0.78 11.26 8.44
CA PRO A 94 -0.50 11.12 9.86
C PRO A 94 -1.68 11.59 10.72
N GLY A 95 -2.08 10.76 11.69
CA GLY A 95 -3.20 11.04 12.59
C GLY A 95 -4.59 10.90 11.97
N LEU A 96 -4.73 10.38 10.74
CA LEU A 96 -6.05 10.08 10.16
C LEU A 96 -6.83 9.07 11.00
N ASP A 97 -6.14 8.10 11.59
CA ASP A 97 -6.72 7.09 12.47
C ASP A 97 -7.33 7.67 13.74
N VAL A 98 -6.77 8.78 14.24
CA VAL A 98 -7.30 9.51 15.40
C VAL A 98 -8.51 10.35 15.00
N ARG A 99 -8.49 10.95 13.81
CA ARG A 99 -9.54 11.87 13.33
C ARG A 99 -10.79 11.14 12.86
N GLU A 100 -10.62 10.06 12.11
CA GLU A 100 -11.70 9.37 11.39
C GLU A 100 -11.84 7.89 11.78
N GLY A 101 -11.02 7.41 12.72
CA GLY A 101 -11.06 6.04 13.17
C GLY A 101 -10.60 5.04 12.09
N SER A 102 -10.91 3.77 12.32
CA SER A 102 -10.51 2.70 11.39
C SER A 102 -11.30 2.72 10.08
N GLU A 103 -12.59 3.10 10.12
CA GLU A 103 -13.42 3.20 8.90
C GLU A 103 -12.97 4.31 7.96
N GLY A 104 -12.56 5.48 8.49
CA GLY A 104 -12.05 6.57 7.66
C GLY A 104 -10.78 6.20 6.91
N ILE A 105 -9.87 5.48 7.55
CA ILE A 105 -8.66 4.94 6.89
C ILE A 105 -9.05 3.99 5.76
N LEU A 106 -9.98 3.07 5.99
CA LEU A 106 -10.41 2.11 4.97
C LEU A 106 -11.06 2.82 3.78
N SER A 107 -11.90 3.82 4.03
CA SER A 107 -12.51 4.65 2.98
C SER A 107 -11.46 5.40 2.15
N PHE A 108 -10.48 6.02 2.83
CA PHE A 108 -9.35 6.69 2.18
C PHE A 108 -8.55 5.74 1.29
N LEU A 109 -8.17 4.57 1.82
CA LEU A 109 -7.40 3.56 1.09
C LEU A 109 -8.17 3.03 -0.12
N LYS A 110 -9.47 2.78 0.02
CA LYS A 110 -10.34 2.33 -1.06
C LYS A 110 -10.42 3.35 -2.20
N GLY A 111 -10.61 4.63 -1.87
CA GLY A 111 -10.60 5.71 -2.87
C GLY A 111 -9.23 5.85 -3.56
N ALA A 112 -8.14 5.72 -2.80
CA ALA A 112 -6.79 5.80 -3.34
C ALA A 112 -6.47 4.65 -4.32
N ILE A 113 -6.86 3.40 -3.98
CA ILE A 113 -6.68 2.25 -4.87
C ILE A 113 -7.48 2.41 -6.17
N GLN A 114 -8.74 2.83 -6.07
CA GLN A 114 -9.57 3.06 -7.26
C GLN A 114 -8.96 4.13 -8.18
N ASN A 115 -8.41 5.21 -7.62
CA ASN A 115 -7.73 6.24 -8.41
C ASN A 115 -6.44 5.72 -9.08
N LEU A 116 -5.70 4.80 -8.45
CA LEU A 116 -4.52 4.19 -9.05
C LEU A 116 -4.89 3.25 -10.20
N GLU A 117 -5.95 2.46 -10.07
CA GLU A 117 -6.40 1.56 -11.15
C GLU A 117 -6.96 2.33 -12.36
N VAL A 118 -7.70 3.42 -12.15
CA VAL A 118 -8.20 4.26 -13.25
C VAL A 118 -7.06 4.89 -14.06
N ALA A 119 -5.92 5.16 -13.42
CA ALA A 119 -4.73 5.68 -14.11
C ALA A 119 -4.03 4.64 -15.00
N ASP A 120 -4.19 3.34 -14.73
CA ASP A 120 -3.61 2.25 -15.52
C ASP A 120 -4.50 1.85 -16.71
N ASP A 121 -5.83 1.84 -16.54
CA ASP A 121 -6.82 1.54 -17.59
C ASP A 121 -6.90 2.63 -18.69
N SER A 122 -6.33 3.81 -18.42
CA SER A 122 -6.31 4.95 -19.36
C SER A 122 -5.11 4.95 -20.34
N LYS A 123 -4.32 3.87 -20.39
CA LYS A 123 -3.10 3.76 -21.22
C LYS A 123 -3.20 2.73 -22.33
#